data_AF-A0A355T993-F1
#
_entry.id   AF-A0A355T993-F1
#
_cell.length_a   1.000
_cell.length_b   1.000
_cell.length_c   1.000
_cell.angle_alpha   90.00
_cell.angle_beta   90.00
_cell.angle_gamma   90.00
#
_symmetry.space_group_name_H-M   'P 1'
#
loop_
_entity.id
_entity.type
_entity.pdbx_description
1 polymer ?
#
loop_
_entity_poly.entity_id
_entity_poly.type
_entity_poly.pdbx_seq_one_letter_code
_entity_poly.pdbx_strand_id
1 'polypeptide(L)'
;MTSSPISDTLTELNDLCRFFLQAEADLKEGRVTDASHVDERVSNVCKAVETALPDQQKEHLPLLTTLIELLNSYEQSLRALQDTLEKDKSEQGEKSDHAGA
;
A
#
# COMPACT_ATOMS: atom_id res chain seq x y z
N MET A 1 -27.74 4.70 2.68
CA MET A 1 -26.30 4.98 2.52
C MET A 1 -25.63 4.43 3.78
N THR A 2 -24.93 3.31 3.67
CA THR A 2 -24.21 2.70 4.80
C THR A 2 -22.84 3.38 4.87
N SER A 3 -22.53 4.06 5.98
CA SER A 3 -21.21 4.61 6.23
C SER A 3 -20.16 3.49 6.19
N SER A 4 -19.00 3.76 5.61
CA SER A 4 -17.88 2.81 5.66
C SER A 4 -17.33 2.77 7.09
N PRO A 5 -16.97 1.60 7.65
CA PRO A 5 -16.39 1.48 8.99
C PRO A 5 -15.17 2.40 9.22
N ILE A 6 -14.42 2.68 8.16
CA ILE A 6 -13.28 3.60 8.16
C ILE A 6 -13.73 5.06 8.30
N SER A 7 -14.83 5.45 7.65
CA SER A 7 -15.37 6.81 7.74
C SER A 7 -15.80 7.15 9.16
N ASP A 8 -16.43 6.20 9.84
CA ASP A 8 -16.89 6.37 11.22
C ASP A 8 -15.68 6.42 12.19
N THR A 9 -14.67 5.58 11.95
CA THR A 9 -13.40 5.60 12.71
C THR A 9 -12.64 6.92 12.56
N LEU A 10 -12.57 7.48 11.34
CA LEU A 10 -11.94 8.77 11.08
C LEU A 10 -12.70 9.94 11.73
N THR A 11 -14.03 9.85 11.78
CA THR A 11 -14.87 10.84 12.45
C THR A 11 -14.60 10.83 13.96
N GLU A 12 -14.58 9.64 14.58
CA GLU A 12 -14.28 9.49 16.01
C GLU A 12 -12.87 9.97 16.37
N LEU A 13 -11.87 9.70 15.52
CA LEU A 13 -10.51 10.20 15.71
C LEU A 13 -10.44 11.73 15.66
N ASN A 14 -11.17 12.37 14.74
CA ASN A 14 -11.24 13.83 14.65
C ASN A 14 -11.87 14.43 15.92
N ASP A 15 -12.93 13.81 16.43
CA ASP A 15 -13.60 14.25 17.66
C ASP A 15 -12.72 14.07 18.90
N LEU A 16 -11.91 13.00 18.97
CA LEU A 16 -10.88 12.85 20.01
C LEU A 16 -9.81 13.95 19.91
N CYS A 17 -9.32 14.28 18.71
CA CYS A 17 -8.37 15.37 18.52
C CYS A 17 -8.94 16.72 19.00
N ARG A 18 -10.21 17.02 18.68
CA ARG A 18 -10.89 18.22 19.16
C ARG A 18 -11.04 18.23 20.68
N PHE A 19 -11.38 17.09 21.27
CA PHE A 19 -11.46 16.95 22.73
C PHE A 19 -10.11 17.26 23.38
N PHE A 20 -9.00 16.72 22.88
CA PHE A 20 -7.67 16.99 23.45
C PHE A 20 -7.24 18.46 23.31
N LEU A 21 -7.53 19.10 22.18
CA LEU A 21 -7.28 20.53 21.99
C LEU A 21 -8.06 21.39 22.98
N GLN A 22 -9.33 21.04 23.22
CA GLN A 22 -10.19 21.74 24.17
C GLN A 22 -9.73 21.48 25.61
N ALA A 23 -9.38 20.25 25.95
CA ALA A 23 -8.85 19.87 27.26
C ALA A 23 -7.55 20.64 27.57
N GLU A 24 -6.67 20.79 26.59
CA GLU A 24 -5.44 21.58 26.73
C GLU A 24 -5.74 23.06 27.00
N ALA A 25 -6.71 23.64 26.30
CA ALA A 25 -7.15 25.02 26.52
C ALA A 25 -7.75 25.20 27.92
N ASP A 26 -8.60 24.27 28.34
CA ASP A 26 -9.26 24.29 29.65
C ASP A 26 -8.23 24.17 30.79
N LEU A 27 -7.22 23.31 30.64
CA LEU A 27 -6.12 23.21 31.60
C LEU A 27 -5.30 24.51 31.70
N LYS A 28 -5.03 25.19 30.58
CA LYS A 28 -4.35 26.50 30.56
C LYS A 28 -5.16 27.59 31.27
N GLU A 29 -6.48 27.45 31.31
CA GLU A 29 -7.40 28.34 32.00
C GLU A 29 -7.73 27.89 33.44
N GLY A 30 -7.15 26.79 33.91
CA GLY A 30 -7.40 26.24 35.25
C GLY A 30 -8.75 25.55 35.42
N ARG A 31 -9.42 25.19 34.30
CA ARG A 31 -10.67 24.42 34.28
C ARG A 31 -10.38 22.92 34.27
N VAL A 32 -11.24 22.15 34.93
CA VAL A 32 -11.14 20.68 34.97
C VAL A 32 -11.85 20.08 33.76
N THR A 33 -11.17 19.19 33.04
CA THR A 33 -11.75 18.43 31.94
C THR A 33 -12.01 16.99 32.38
N ASP A 34 -13.20 16.47 32.10
CA ASP A 34 -13.52 15.06 32.36
C ASP A 34 -12.96 14.17 31.25
N ALA A 35 -12.01 13.31 31.60
CA ALA A 35 -11.34 12.39 30.68
C ALA A 35 -11.72 10.91 30.91
N SER A 36 -12.75 10.64 31.72
CA SER A 36 -13.07 9.29 32.23
C SER A 36 -13.30 8.22 31.15
N HIS A 37 -13.65 8.62 29.94
CA HIS A 37 -13.97 7.73 28.82
C HIS A 37 -12.98 7.82 27.65
N VAL A 38 -11.93 8.63 27.77
CA VAL A 38 -11.00 8.87 26.68
C VAL A 38 -10.21 7.61 26.33
N ASP A 39 -9.74 6.88 27.33
CA ASP A 39 -8.97 5.65 27.13
C ASP A 39 -9.77 4.57 26.39
N GLU A 40 -11.05 4.42 26.73
CA GLU A 40 -11.95 3.49 26.05
C GLU A 40 -12.19 3.89 24.59
N ARG A 41 -12.42 5.17 24.34
CA ARG A 41 -12.62 5.70 22.98
C ARG A 41 -11.37 5.52 22.11
N VAL A 42 -10.19 5.84 22.65
CA VAL A 42 -8.90 5.62 21.96
C VAL A 42 -8.70 4.13 21.67
N SER A 43 -8.97 3.24 22.64
CA SER A 43 -8.88 1.79 22.44
C SER A 43 -9.80 1.29 21.33
N ASN A 44 -11.03 1.80 21.27
CA ASN A 44 -12.01 1.43 20.25
C ASN A 44 -11.58 1.90 18.85
N VAL A 45 -11.02 3.12 18.74
CA VAL A 45 -10.42 3.60 17.48
C VAL A 45 -9.24 2.72 17.05
N CYS A 46 -8.32 2.39 17.96
CA CYS A 46 -7.20 1.50 17.66
C CYS A 46 -7.66 0.14 17.14
N LYS A 47 -8.63 -0.51 17.81
CA LYS A 47 -9.18 -1.80 17.38
C LYS A 47 -9.87 -1.71 16.01
N ALA A 48 -10.59 -0.62 15.74
CA ALA A 48 -11.25 -0.42 14.47
C ALA A 48 -10.23 -0.29 13.32
N VAL A 49 -9.14 0.46 13.54
CA VAL A 49 -8.02 0.57 12.58
C VAL A 49 -7.34 -0.79 12.37
N GLU A 50 -7.03 -1.51 13.44
CA GLU A 50 -6.42 -2.84 13.39
C GLU A 50 -7.28 -3.86 12.64
N THR A 51 -8.60 -3.75 12.74
CA THR A 51 -9.55 -4.63 12.05
C THR A 51 -9.69 -4.26 10.58
N ALA A 52 -9.61 -2.97 10.24
CA ALA A 52 -9.74 -2.49 8.86
C ALA A 52 -8.46 -2.71 8.02
N LEU A 53 -7.27 -2.70 8.65
CA LEU A 53 -5.99 -2.85 7.96
C LEU A 53 -5.90 -4.14 7.11
N PRO A 54 -6.22 -5.33 7.65
CA PRO A 54 -6.18 -6.58 6.90
C PRO A 54 -7.14 -6.61 5.71
N ASP A 55 -8.30 -5.96 5.83
CA ASP A 55 -9.30 -5.96 4.77
C ASP A 55 -8.90 -5.01 3.62
N GLN A 56 -8.28 -3.86 3.91
CA GLN A 56 -7.67 -3.02 2.88
C GLN A 56 -6.48 -3.70 2.20
N GLN A 57 -5.65 -4.43 2.96
CA GLN A 57 -4.55 -5.20 2.38
C GLN A 57 -5.06 -6.32 1.45
N LYS A 58 -6.15 -7.00 1.83
CA LYS A 58 -6.80 -8.01 0.99
C LYS A 58 -7.41 -7.41 -0.28
N GLU A 59 -7.96 -6.19 -0.23
CA GLU A 59 -8.52 -5.51 -1.40
C GLU A 59 -7.48 -5.28 -2.49
N HIS A 60 -6.25 -4.91 -2.11
CA HIS A 60 -5.17 -4.62 -3.06
C HIS A 60 -4.36 -5.85 -3.50
N LEU A 61 -4.48 -6.97 -2.78
CA LEU A 61 -3.72 -8.19 -3.04
C LEU A 61 -3.90 -8.71 -4.48
N PRO A 62 -5.14 -8.83 -5.03
CA PRO A 62 -5.34 -9.34 -6.39
C PRO A 62 -4.68 -8.47 -7.46
N LEU A 63 -4.76 -7.14 -7.32
CA LEU A 63 -4.14 -6.20 -8.24
C LEU A 63 -2.61 -6.33 -8.21
N LEU A 64 -2.03 -6.43 -7.01
CA LEU A 64 -0.60 -6.66 -6.84
C LEU A 64 -0.16 -8.00 -7.45
N THR A 65 -0.94 -9.06 -7.28
CA THR A 65 -0.68 -10.36 -7.91
C THR A 65 -0.67 -10.25 -9.44
N THR A 66 -1.68 -9.61 -10.03
CA THR A 66 -1.75 -9.41 -11.49
C THR A 66 -0.57 -8.59 -12.02
N LEU A 67 -0.15 -7.54 -11.30
CA LEU A 67 1.02 -6.74 -11.69
C LEU A 67 2.31 -7.55 -11.64
N ILE A 68 2.49 -8.41 -10.64
CA ILE A 68 3.65 -9.30 -10.55
C ILE A 68 3.68 -10.30 -11.71
N GLU A 69 2.53 -10.90 -12.05
CA GLU A 69 2.41 -11.82 -13.18
C GLU A 69 2.75 -11.13 -14.52
N LEU A 70 2.27 -9.90 -14.71
CA LEU A 70 2.57 -9.09 -15.90
C LEU A 70 4.06 -8.77 -16.00
N LEU A 71 4.69 -8.34 -14.90
CA LEU A 71 6.13 -8.05 -14.86
C LEU A 71 6.95 -9.30 -15.18
N ASN A 72 6.57 -10.47 -14.65
CA ASN A 72 7.24 -11.74 -14.93
C ASN A 72 7.11 -12.13 -16.42
N SER A 73 5.95 -11.91 -17.04
CA SER A 73 5.77 -12.14 -18.48
C SER A 73 6.63 -11.24 -19.34
N TYR A 74 6.77 -9.96 -18.98
CA TYR A 74 7.68 -9.03 -19.66
C TYR A 74 9.14 -9.45 -19.50
N GLU A 75 9.56 -9.88 -18.30
CA GLU A 75 10.92 -10.36 -18.06
C GLU A 75 11.24 -11.57 -18.96
N GLN A 76 10.35 -12.55 -19.04
CA GLN A 76 10.52 -13.73 -19.90
C GLN A 76 10.61 -13.36 -21.38
N SER A 77 9.77 -12.42 -21.82
CA SER A 77 9.78 -11.93 -23.20
C SER A 77 11.10 -11.22 -23.54
N LEU A 78 11.63 -10.43 -22.61
CA LEU A 78 12.92 -9.76 -22.78
C LEU A 78 14.08 -10.75 -22.85
N ARG A 79 14.10 -11.78 -22.00
CA ARG A 79 15.10 -12.85 -22.05
C ARG A 79 15.06 -13.60 -23.38
N ALA A 80 13.87 -13.99 -23.85
CA ALA A 80 13.74 -14.67 -25.15
C ALA A 80 14.23 -13.80 -26.33
N LEU A 81 13.98 -12.48 -26.28
CA LEU A 81 14.50 -11.55 -27.28
C LEU A 81 16.03 -11.46 -27.23
N GLN A 82 16.63 -11.41 -26.03
CA GLN A 82 18.08 -11.42 -25.86
C GLN A 82 18.71 -12.69 -26.44
N ASP A 83 18.16 -13.86 -26.12
CA ASP A 83 18.64 -15.14 -26.65
C ASP A 83 18.58 -15.19 -28.18
N THR A 84 17.51 -14.65 -28.77
CA THR A 84 17.35 -14.57 -30.23
C THR A 84 18.40 -13.66 -30.85
N LEU A 85 18.66 -12.50 -30.25
CA LEU A 85 19.66 -11.54 -30.72
C LEU A 85 21.09 -12.08 -30.59
N GLU A 86 21.41 -12.81 -29.52
CA GLU A 86 22.71 -13.46 -29.35
C GLU A 86 22.93 -14.58 -30.37
N LYS A 87 21.88 -15.35 -30.67
CA LYS A 87 21.91 -16.38 -31.69
C LYS A 87 22.13 -15.79 -33.10
N ASP A 88 21.37 -14.76 -33.47
CA ASP A 88 21.51 -14.08 -34.76
C ASP A 88 22.93 -13.48 -34.93
N LYS A 89 23.51 -12.93 -33.85
CA LYS A 89 24.87 -12.37 -33.87
C LYS A 89 25.94 -13.45 -34.06
N SER A 90 25.74 -14.63 -33.46
CA SER A 90 26.65 -15.76 -33.60
C SER A 90 26.61 -16.32 -35.03
N GLU A 91 25.42 -16.43 -35.62
CA GLU A 91 25.22 -16.92 -36.99
C GLU A 91 25.70 -15.93 -38.07
N GLN A 92 25.69 -14.62 -37.81
CA GLN A 92 26.29 -13.62 -38.71
C GLN A 92 27.82 -13.63 -38.70
N GLY A 93 28.45 -13.99 -37.57
CA GLY A 93 29.91 -14.13 -37.47
C GLY A 93 30.46 -15.27 -38.33
N GLU A 94 29.78 -16.42 -38.37
CA GLU A 94 30.23 -17.60 -39.13
C GLU A 94 30.09 -17.45 -40.65
N LYS A 95 29.15 -16.65 -41.15
CA LYS A 95 28.99 -16.44 -42.61
C LYS A 95 30.06 -15.52 -43.22
N SER A 96 30.80 -14.75 -42.42
CA SER A 96 31.84 -13.85 -42.92
C SER A 96 33.16 -14.56 -43.23
N ASP A 97 33.44 -15.72 -42.62
CA ASP A 97 34.72 -16.44 -42.78
C ASP A 97 34.74 -17.44 -43.96
N HIS A 98 33.66 -17.54 -44.74
CA HIS A 98 33.57 -18.44 -45.90
C HIS A 98 33.53 -17.75 -47.27
N ALA A 99 33.74 -16.43 -47.33
CA ALA A 99 33.80 -15.66 -48.58
C ALA A 99 35.24 -15.40 -49.08
N GLY A 100 36.20 -16.24 -48.67
CA GLY A 100 37.61 -16.14 -49.05
C GLY A 100 38.26 -17.50 -49.23
N ALA A 101 37.82 -18.27 -50.24
CA ALA A 101 38.54 -19.40 -50.80
C ALA A 101 38.35 -19.43 -52.32
#